data_AF-A0A3C0L7D8-F1
#
_entry.id   AF-A0A3C0L7D8-F1
#
_cell.length_a   1.000
_cell.length_b   1.000
_cell.length_c   1.000
_cell.angle_alpha   90.00
_cell.angle_beta   90.00
_cell.angle_gamma   90.00
#
_symmetry.space_group_name_H-M   'P 1'
#
loop_
_entity.id
_entity.type
_entity.pdbx_description
1 polymer ?
#
loop_
_entity_poly.entity_id
_entity_poly.type
_entity_poly.pdbx_seq_one_letter_code
_entity_poly.pdbx_strand_id
1 'polypeptide(L)'
;MIFLFFNLFLMAILFFFVITLMFIPYGFTAYSLITLITVPQQIINIAKNKAIRRNHALEHATINVLERYAGKNLPLSGLAQKDGFIISGAQDPGLVVEAAREGLRLLKQEECQLAIHRRCGTSIAIANFLAAVIFLIFLIQTGHFSILSIIIALLIANILGPYLGELTQKYFTTSCDVEDLEIVGIQPEFRSEEHYNVLLNYMPQGYFIRTECIKLIRD
;
A
#
# COMPACT_ATOMS: atom_id res chain seq x y z
N MET A 1 -40.43 -33.83 -3.55
CA MET A 1 -40.26 -32.46 -4.08
C MET A 1 -39.10 -31.72 -3.40
N ILE A 2 -39.07 -31.61 -2.07
CA ILE A 2 -37.98 -30.93 -1.31
C ILE A 2 -36.60 -31.54 -1.57
N PHE A 3 -36.48 -32.88 -1.58
CA PHE A 3 -35.20 -33.55 -1.87
C PHE A 3 -34.67 -33.27 -3.29
N LEU A 4 -35.55 -33.25 -4.30
CA LEU A 4 -35.16 -32.94 -5.68
C LEU A 4 -34.71 -31.47 -5.81
N PHE A 5 -35.44 -30.56 -5.17
CA PHE A 5 -35.08 -29.14 -5.11
C PHE A 5 -33.72 -28.92 -4.44
N PHE A 6 -33.49 -29.60 -3.30
CA PHE A 6 -32.21 -29.53 -2.58
C PHE A 6 -31.03 -30.04 -3.42
N ASN A 7 -31.19 -31.17 -4.12
CA ASN A 7 -30.14 -31.68 -5.01
C ASN A 7 -29.87 -30.76 -6.20
N LEU A 8 -30.93 -30.21 -6.82
CA LEU A 8 -30.77 -29.26 -7.93
C LEU A 8 -30.05 -27.98 -7.47
N PHE A 9 -30.39 -27.48 -6.28
CA PHE A 9 -29.73 -26.35 -5.66
C PHE A 9 -28.25 -26.63 -5.39
N LEU A 10 -27.91 -27.81 -4.85
CA LEU A 10 -26.52 -28.21 -4.62
C LEU A 10 -25.73 -28.33 -5.94
N MET A 11 -26.35 -28.88 -6.99
CA MET A 11 -25.74 -28.97 -8.32
C MET A 11 -25.52 -27.58 -8.93
N ALA A 12 -26.45 -26.64 -8.76
CA ALA A 12 -26.29 -25.26 -9.21
C ALA A 12 -25.11 -24.57 -8.50
N ILE A 13 -24.96 -24.78 -7.19
CA ILE A 13 -23.80 -24.29 -6.42
C ILE A 13 -22.50 -24.88 -6.95
N LEU A 14 -22.43 -26.22 -7.11
CA LEU A 14 -21.24 -26.89 -7.63
C LEU A 14 -20.87 -26.38 -9.02
N PHE A 15 -21.86 -26.25 -9.89
CA PHE A 15 -21.68 -25.72 -11.25
C PHE A 15 -21.14 -24.30 -11.24
N PHE A 16 -21.66 -23.42 -10.38
CA PHE A 16 -21.15 -22.06 -10.19
C PHE A 16 -19.67 -22.05 -9.78
N PHE A 17 -19.27 -22.92 -8.84
CA PHE A 17 -17.87 -23.03 -8.41
C PHE A 17 -16.96 -23.57 -9.53
N VAL A 18 -17.40 -24.58 -10.29
CA VAL A 18 -16.64 -25.13 -11.42
C VAL A 18 -16.42 -24.07 -12.49
N ILE A 19 -17.46 -23.33 -12.86
CA ILE A 19 -17.34 -22.20 -13.80
C ILE A 19 -16.35 -21.17 -13.25
N THR A 20 -16.52 -20.74 -12.00
CA THR A 20 -15.64 -19.74 -11.39
C THR A 20 -14.18 -20.21 -11.44
N LEU A 21 -13.92 -21.46 -11.07
CA LEU A 21 -12.59 -22.07 -11.11
C LEU A 21 -12.00 -22.04 -12.52
N MET A 22 -12.80 -22.35 -13.55
CA MET A 22 -12.39 -22.31 -14.94
C MET A 22 -12.03 -20.88 -15.40
N PHE A 23 -12.72 -19.85 -14.89
CA PHE A 23 -12.48 -18.46 -15.28
C PHE A 23 -11.34 -17.77 -14.51
N ILE A 24 -10.92 -18.29 -13.35
CA ILE A 24 -9.83 -17.72 -12.54
C ILE A 24 -8.55 -17.47 -13.36
N PRO A 25 -8.03 -18.43 -14.15
CA PRO A 25 -6.81 -18.21 -14.92
C PRO A 25 -6.88 -17.08 -15.94
N TYR A 26 -8.04 -16.91 -16.57
CA TYR A 26 -8.25 -15.84 -17.55
C TYR A 26 -8.30 -14.47 -16.87
N GLY A 27 -9.01 -14.37 -15.73
CA GLY A 27 -9.03 -13.16 -14.93
C GLY A 27 -7.65 -12.78 -14.40
N PHE A 28 -6.89 -13.76 -13.90
CA PHE A 28 -5.53 -13.54 -13.43
C PHE A 28 -4.58 -13.14 -14.56
N THR A 29 -4.77 -13.65 -15.77
CA THR A 29 -4.00 -13.23 -16.94
C THR A 29 -4.26 -11.77 -17.28
N ALA A 30 -5.53 -11.36 -17.38
CA ALA A 30 -5.89 -9.97 -17.65
C ALA A 30 -5.32 -9.03 -16.57
N TYR A 31 -5.45 -9.40 -15.30
CA TYR A 31 -4.86 -8.68 -14.18
C TYR A 31 -3.33 -8.57 -14.33
N SER A 32 -2.64 -9.67 -14.64
CA SER A 32 -1.18 -9.71 -14.80
C SER A 32 -0.69 -8.78 -15.91
N LEU A 33 -1.39 -8.72 -17.04
CA LEU A 33 -1.06 -7.83 -18.16
C LEU A 33 -1.21 -6.35 -17.77
N ILE A 34 -2.27 -6.01 -17.05
CA ILE A 34 -2.49 -4.64 -16.56
C ILE A 34 -1.39 -4.27 -15.55
N THR A 35 -1.11 -5.15 -14.58
CA THR A 35 -0.09 -4.94 -13.54
C THR A 35 1.30 -4.72 -14.13
N LEU A 36 1.63 -5.39 -15.24
CA LEU A 36 2.93 -5.24 -15.92
C LEU A 36 3.22 -3.80 -16.37
N ILE A 37 2.16 -3.02 -16.64
CA ILE A 37 2.26 -1.63 -17.09
C ILE A 37 2.05 -0.67 -15.90
N THR A 38 1.01 -0.91 -15.10
CA THR A 38 0.57 0.05 -14.07
C THR A 38 1.56 0.17 -12.91
N VAL A 39 2.12 -0.94 -12.41
CA VAL A 39 3.03 -0.90 -11.25
C VAL A 39 4.32 -0.14 -11.59
N PRO A 40 5.06 -0.46 -12.67
CA PRO A 40 6.25 0.33 -13.03
C PRO A 40 5.94 1.81 -13.25
N GLN A 41 4.82 2.13 -13.89
CA GLN A 41 4.41 3.51 -14.12
C GLN A 41 4.17 4.26 -12.80
N GLN A 42 3.49 3.65 -11.83
CA GLN A 42 3.29 4.22 -10.49
C GLN A 42 4.62 4.46 -9.77
N ILE A 43 5.52 3.47 -9.77
CA ILE A 43 6.84 3.59 -9.13
C ILE A 43 7.65 4.73 -9.78
N ILE A 44 7.65 4.84 -11.11
CA ILE A 44 8.35 5.91 -11.82
C ILE A 44 7.76 7.28 -11.49
N ASN A 45 6.44 7.40 -11.40
CA ASN A 45 5.77 8.67 -11.07
C ASN A 45 6.16 9.15 -9.67
N ILE A 46 6.23 8.24 -8.68
CA ILE A 46 6.71 8.54 -7.33
C ILE A 46 8.21 8.88 -7.38
N ALA A 47 9.02 8.05 -8.04
CA ALA A 47 10.47 8.20 -8.09
C ALA A 47 10.93 9.55 -8.67
N LYS A 48 10.20 10.06 -9.67
CA LYS A 48 10.46 11.36 -10.30
C LYS A 48 10.12 12.55 -9.41
N ASN A 49 9.33 12.37 -8.35
CA ASN A 49 8.88 13.46 -7.49
C ASN A 49 9.58 13.44 -6.13
N LYS A 50 10.56 14.32 -5.96
CA LYS A 50 11.32 14.45 -4.70
C LYS A 50 10.42 14.75 -3.50
N ALA A 51 9.43 15.63 -3.65
CA ALA A 51 8.54 16.01 -2.56
C ALA A 51 7.69 14.82 -2.08
N ILE A 52 7.12 14.05 -3.01
CA ILE A 52 6.38 12.82 -2.66
C ILE A 52 7.29 11.84 -1.92
N ARG A 53 8.51 11.59 -2.40
CA ARG A 53 9.44 10.65 -1.76
C ARG A 53 9.82 11.06 -0.33
N ARG A 54 10.01 12.36 -0.09
CA ARG A 54 10.30 12.92 1.24
C ARG A 54 9.11 12.76 2.18
N ASN A 55 7.92 13.09 1.70
CA ASN A 55 6.69 12.93 2.49
C ASN A 55 6.36 11.46 2.74
N HIS A 56 6.68 10.56 1.80
CA HIS A 56 6.52 9.12 1.97
C HIS A 56 7.51 8.54 2.98
N ALA A 57 8.75 9.05 3.03
CA ALA A 57 9.68 8.71 4.10
C ALA A 57 9.13 9.13 5.48
N LEU A 58 8.60 10.36 5.58
CA LEU A 58 8.02 10.87 6.83
C LEU A 58 6.73 10.14 7.23
N GLU A 59 5.88 9.77 6.28
CA GLU A 59 4.71 8.93 6.49
C GLU A 59 5.10 7.59 7.13
N HIS A 60 6.09 6.89 6.53
CA HIS A 60 6.61 5.64 7.10
C HIS A 60 7.22 5.84 8.48
N ALA A 61 8.00 6.91 8.69
CA ALA A 61 8.58 7.20 9.99
C ALA A 61 7.49 7.42 11.06
N THR A 62 6.43 8.14 10.70
CA THR A 62 5.27 8.39 11.56
C THR A 62 4.60 7.07 11.97
N ILE A 63 4.30 6.19 11.00
CA ILE A 63 3.67 4.90 11.28
C ILE A 63 4.59 4.03 12.16
N ASN A 64 5.88 3.94 11.82
CA ASN A 64 6.84 3.19 12.61
C ASN A 64 6.93 3.70 14.06
N VAL A 65 6.88 5.01 14.29
CA VAL A 65 6.87 5.60 15.63
C VAL A 65 5.56 5.27 16.38
N LEU A 66 4.40 5.38 15.72
CA LEU A 66 3.12 4.98 16.31
C LEU A 66 3.10 3.52 16.75
N GLU A 67 3.64 2.63 15.92
CA GLU A 67 3.73 1.19 16.24
C GLU A 67 4.71 0.92 17.38
N ARG A 68 5.81 1.69 17.46
CA ARG A 68 6.73 1.65 18.61
C ARG A 68 6.03 2.06 19.90
N TYR A 69 5.26 3.15 19.88
CA TYR A 69 4.48 3.58 21.06
C TYR A 69 3.45 2.53 21.49
N ALA A 70 2.79 1.88 20.53
CA ALA A 70 1.81 0.83 20.82
C ALA A 70 2.42 -0.52 21.23
N GLY A 71 3.73 -0.73 20.99
CA GLY A 71 4.42 -2.01 21.18
C GLY A 71 3.94 -3.13 20.24
N LYS A 72 3.20 -2.77 19.18
CA LYS A 72 2.62 -3.71 18.22
C LYS A 72 2.33 -3.03 16.89
N ASN A 73 2.15 -3.85 15.88
CA ASN A 73 1.64 -3.43 14.58
C ASN A 73 0.24 -2.82 14.72
N LEU A 74 0.00 -1.71 14.04
CA LEU A 74 -1.31 -1.06 14.02
C LEU A 74 -1.94 -1.20 12.63
N PRO A 75 -3.28 -1.28 12.53
CA PRO A 75 -3.98 -1.32 11.25
C PRO A 75 -4.07 0.10 10.64
N LEU A 76 -2.91 0.74 10.45
CA LEU A 76 -2.78 2.06 9.87
C LEU A 76 -2.52 1.96 8.37
N SER A 77 -3.04 2.93 7.62
CA SER A 77 -2.70 3.13 6.22
C SER A 77 -2.17 4.54 6.03
N GLY A 78 -1.19 4.70 5.15
CA GLY A 78 -0.65 6.00 4.80
C GLY A 78 -0.77 6.30 3.31
N LEU A 79 -0.82 7.58 2.97
CA LEU A 79 -0.78 8.05 1.59
C LEU A 79 0.01 9.37 1.50
N ALA A 80 1.21 9.29 0.93
CA ALA A 80 2.04 10.45 0.66
C ALA A 80 1.58 11.26 -0.56
N GLN A 81 1.65 12.59 -0.41
CA GLN A 81 1.36 13.59 -1.44
C GLN A 81 2.51 14.59 -1.54
N LYS A 82 2.41 15.60 -2.42
CA LYS A 82 3.49 16.58 -2.62
C LYS A 82 3.65 17.56 -1.46
N ASP A 83 2.56 17.87 -0.77
CA ASP A 83 2.45 18.89 0.27
C ASP A 83 2.14 18.29 1.65
N GLY A 84 2.23 16.96 1.79
CA GLY A 84 1.96 16.28 3.03
C GLY A 84 1.73 14.79 2.85
N PHE A 85 1.10 14.18 3.85
CA PHE A 85 0.68 12.79 3.81
C PHE A 85 -0.54 12.58 4.70
N ILE A 86 -1.34 11.56 4.38
CA ILE A 86 -2.50 11.15 5.17
C ILE A 86 -2.11 9.94 6.01
N ILE A 87 -2.51 9.91 7.29
CA ILE A 87 -2.51 8.71 8.12
C ILE A 87 -3.95 8.35 8.48
N SER A 88 -4.41 7.18 8.06
CA SER A 88 -5.75 6.66 8.33
C SER A 88 -5.75 5.55 9.37
N GLY A 89 -6.83 5.46 10.15
CA GLY A 89 -7.03 4.44 11.19
C GLY A 89 -6.46 4.81 12.57
N ALA A 90 -5.82 5.97 12.71
CA ALA A 90 -5.37 6.48 13.99
C ALA A 90 -6.55 7.09 14.78
N GLN A 91 -6.65 6.74 16.05
CA GLN A 91 -7.75 7.21 16.91
C GLN A 91 -7.44 8.56 17.57
N ASP A 92 -6.18 8.79 17.94
CA ASP A 92 -5.75 9.99 18.67
C ASP A 92 -4.95 10.93 17.74
N PRO A 93 -5.47 12.13 17.41
CA PRO A 93 -4.76 13.11 16.59
C PRO A 93 -3.48 13.62 17.26
N GLY A 94 -3.47 13.76 18.58
CA GLY A 94 -2.32 14.24 19.34
C GLY A 94 -1.14 13.29 19.19
N LEU A 95 -1.39 11.99 19.32
CA LEU A 95 -0.37 10.96 19.10
C LEU A 95 0.16 10.93 17.67
N VAL A 96 -0.69 11.18 16.66
CA VAL A 96 -0.23 11.27 15.26
C VAL A 96 0.71 12.46 15.06
N VAL A 97 0.39 13.62 15.64
CA VAL A 97 1.26 14.81 15.56
C VAL A 97 2.59 14.57 16.26
N GLU A 98 2.55 13.99 17.47
CA GLU A 98 3.74 13.66 18.23
C GLU A 98 4.63 12.68 17.47
N ALA A 99 4.04 11.59 16.95
CA ALA A 99 4.75 10.60 16.17
C ALA A 99 5.30 11.16 14.85
N ALA A 100 4.59 12.08 14.19
CA ALA A 100 5.07 12.71 12.97
C ALA A 100 6.26 13.64 13.25
N ARG A 101 6.21 14.43 14.32
CA ARG A 101 7.33 15.28 14.76
C ARG A 101 8.54 14.45 15.16
N GLU A 102 8.33 13.40 15.93
CA GLU A 102 9.39 12.47 16.35
C GLU A 102 9.98 11.73 15.14
N GLY A 103 9.14 11.26 14.22
CA GLY A 103 9.56 10.64 12.97
C GLY A 103 10.42 11.57 12.13
N LEU A 104 10.01 12.84 11.96
CA LEU A 104 10.81 13.86 11.26
C LEU A 104 12.14 14.10 11.96
N ARG A 105 12.13 14.25 13.29
CA ARG A 105 13.33 14.47 14.10
C ARG A 105 14.32 13.32 13.92
N LEU A 106 13.87 12.07 13.96
CA LEU A 106 14.71 10.88 13.78
C LEU A 106 15.25 10.79 12.35
N LEU A 107 14.44 11.08 11.33
CA LEU A 107 14.91 11.11 9.94
C LEU A 107 16.00 12.18 9.71
N LYS A 108 15.85 13.36 10.32
CA LYS A 108 16.90 14.41 10.33
C LYS A 108 18.17 13.97 11.06
N GLN A 109 18.07 13.02 11.98
CA GLN A 109 19.22 12.37 12.65
C GLN A 109 19.76 11.16 11.88
N GLU A 110 19.48 11.07 10.58
CA GLU A 110 19.96 10.00 9.68
C GLU A 110 19.42 8.60 10.01
N GLU A 111 18.33 8.48 10.78
CA GLU A 111 17.64 7.20 11.06
C GLU A 111 16.80 6.72 9.87
N CYS A 112 17.44 6.60 8.71
CA CYS A 112 16.85 6.24 7.41
C CYS A 112 16.02 4.96 7.41
N GLN A 113 16.29 4.03 8.33
CA GLN A 113 15.53 2.79 8.49
C GLN A 113 14.04 3.04 8.77
N LEU A 114 13.69 4.17 9.38
CA LEU A 114 12.32 4.59 9.63
C LEU A 114 11.56 4.97 8.35
N ALA A 115 12.26 5.30 7.27
CA ALA A 115 11.66 5.61 5.98
C ALA A 115 11.18 4.36 5.22
N ILE A 116 11.34 3.16 5.79
CA ILE A 116 10.92 1.89 5.18
C ILE A 116 9.86 1.25 6.08
N HIS A 117 8.76 0.79 5.48
CA HIS A 117 7.69 0.10 6.20
C HIS A 117 7.26 -1.17 5.47
N ARG A 118 7.12 -2.27 6.22
CA ARG A 118 6.83 -3.59 5.63
C ARG A 118 5.45 -3.70 5.01
N ARG A 119 4.45 -3.00 5.55
CA ARG A 119 3.08 -2.96 5.03
C ARG A 119 2.80 -1.73 4.18
N CYS A 120 3.78 -1.31 3.37
CA CYS A 120 3.59 -0.23 2.39
C CYS A 120 2.85 -0.73 1.14
N GLY A 121 2.00 0.11 0.56
CA GLY A 121 1.36 -0.16 -0.74
C GLY A 121 2.36 -0.45 -1.85
N THR A 122 3.55 0.17 -1.82
CA THR A 122 4.66 -0.14 -2.74
C THR A 122 5.10 -1.60 -2.63
N SER A 123 5.23 -2.15 -1.42
CA SER A 123 5.64 -3.56 -1.24
C SER A 123 4.60 -4.53 -1.78
N ILE A 124 3.31 -4.24 -1.55
CA ILE A 124 2.20 -5.04 -2.06
C ILE A 124 2.18 -4.99 -3.60
N ALA A 125 2.34 -3.80 -4.18
CA ALA A 125 2.41 -3.62 -5.63
C ALA A 125 3.58 -4.40 -6.25
N ILE A 126 4.76 -4.38 -5.62
CA ILE A 126 5.93 -5.15 -6.08
C ILE A 126 5.72 -6.66 -5.97
N ALA A 127 5.10 -7.16 -4.89
CA ALA A 127 4.74 -8.57 -4.78
C ALA A 127 3.76 -8.99 -5.88
N ASN A 128 2.73 -8.19 -6.15
CA ASN A 128 1.76 -8.46 -7.21
C ASN A 128 2.40 -8.41 -8.61
N PHE A 129 3.32 -7.45 -8.84
CA PHE A 129 4.09 -7.37 -10.07
C PHE A 129 4.96 -8.61 -10.27
N LEU A 130 5.65 -9.07 -9.22
CA LEU A 130 6.45 -10.28 -9.30
C LEU A 130 5.59 -11.52 -9.59
N ALA A 131 4.43 -11.65 -8.95
CA ALA A 131 3.48 -12.73 -9.24
C ALA A 131 3.03 -12.69 -10.71
N ALA A 132 2.68 -11.51 -11.22
CA ALA A 132 2.29 -11.32 -12.61
C ALA A 132 3.40 -11.73 -13.59
N VAL A 133 4.64 -11.30 -13.36
CA VAL A 133 5.79 -11.64 -14.20
C VAL A 133 6.04 -13.16 -14.21
N ILE A 134 6.11 -13.78 -13.03
CA ILE A 134 6.36 -15.23 -12.92
C ILE A 134 5.25 -16.02 -13.60
N PHE A 135 3.99 -15.64 -13.36
CA PHE A 135 2.85 -16.30 -13.99
C PHE A 135 2.89 -16.17 -15.52
N LEU A 136 3.16 -14.97 -16.05
CA LEU A 136 3.26 -14.76 -17.50
C LEU A 136 4.41 -15.56 -18.12
N ILE A 137 5.54 -15.70 -17.41
CA ILE A 137 6.64 -16.58 -17.84
C ILE A 137 6.14 -18.03 -17.95
N PHE A 138 5.44 -18.55 -16.93
CA PHE A 138 4.86 -19.89 -17.00
C PHE A 138 3.85 -20.03 -18.13
N LEU A 139 2.97 -19.04 -18.33
CA LEU A 139 1.98 -19.05 -19.39
C LEU A 139 2.63 -19.11 -20.77
N ILE A 140 3.68 -18.32 -21.00
CA ILE A 140 4.43 -18.30 -22.26
C ILE A 140 5.17 -19.62 -22.49
N GLN A 141 5.79 -20.19 -21.45
CA GLN A 141 6.56 -21.43 -21.55
C GLN A 141 5.68 -22.68 -21.74
N THR A 142 4.52 -22.72 -21.10
CA THR A 142 3.65 -23.89 -21.10
C THR A 142 2.50 -23.79 -22.09
N GLY A 143 2.10 -22.58 -22.50
CA GLY A 143 0.91 -22.34 -23.31
C GLY A 143 -0.41 -22.60 -22.57
N HIS A 144 -0.38 -22.83 -21.26
CA HIS A 144 -1.53 -23.27 -20.47
C HIS A 144 -1.95 -22.25 -19.41
N PHE A 145 -3.25 -21.96 -19.39
CA PHE A 145 -3.91 -21.17 -18.35
C PHE A 145 -4.12 -22.01 -17.08
N SER A 146 -3.06 -22.23 -16.32
CA SER A 146 -3.05 -23.15 -15.17
C SER A 146 -3.17 -22.43 -13.82
N ILE A 147 -4.11 -22.89 -12.99
CA ILE A 147 -4.26 -22.45 -11.59
C ILE A 147 -3.01 -22.81 -10.78
N LEU A 148 -2.38 -23.95 -11.06
CA LEU A 148 -1.17 -24.35 -10.37
C LEU A 148 -0.03 -23.35 -10.62
N SER A 149 0.12 -22.86 -11.84
CA SER A 149 1.10 -21.81 -12.17
C SER A 149 0.82 -20.51 -11.41
N ILE A 150 -0.44 -20.15 -11.21
CA ILE A 150 -0.84 -18.98 -10.40
C ILE A 150 -0.46 -19.19 -8.94
N ILE A 151 -0.77 -20.35 -8.37
CA ILE A 151 -0.42 -20.68 -6.97
C ILE A 151 1.09 -20.61 -6.78
N ILE A 152 1.88 -21.23 -7.66
CA ILE A 152 3.34 -21.20 -7.59
C ILE A 152 3.87 -19.76 -7.71
N ALA A 153 3.35 -18.97 -8.66
CA ALA A 153 3.75 -17.58 -8.84
C ALA A 153 3.46 -16.74 -7.59
N LEU A 154 2.27 -16.89 -6.99
CA LEU A 154 1.88 -16.20 -5.76
C LEU A 154 2.75 -16.62 -4.56
N LEU A 155 3.10 -17.89 -4.43
CA LEU A 155 3.97 -18.39 -3.37
C LEU A 155 5.37 -17.78 -3.47
N ILE A 156 5.99 -17.84 -4.65
CA ILE A 156 7.31 -17.24 -4.89
C ILE A 156 7.26 -15.72 -4.64
N ALA A 157 6.21 -15.06 -5.12
CA ALA A 157 6.03 -13.63 -4.93
C ALA A 157 5.81 -13.22 -3.47
N ASN A 158 5.13 -14.03 -2.65
CA ASN A 158 4.98 -13.75 -1.22
C ASN A 158 6.29 -13.90 -0.45
N ILE A 159 7.17 -14.81 -0.88
CA ILE A 159 8.49 -15.00 -0.27
C ILE A 159 9.42 -13.84 -0.63
N LEU A 160 9.51 -13.48 -1.92
CA LEU A 160 10.47 -12.49 -2.40
C LEU A 160 9.95 -11.05 -2.36
N GLY A 161 8.63 -10.87 -2.47
CA GLY A 161 7.96 -9.57 -2.57
C GLY A 161 8.29 -8.60 -1.45
N PRO A 162 8.26 -9.00 -0.16
CA PRO A 162 8.63 -8.11 0.94
C PRO A 162 10.05 -7.55 0.80
N TYR A 163 11.04 -8.39 0.46
CA TYR A 163 12.43 -7.98 0.30
C TYR A 163 12.62 -7.01 -0.88
N LEU A 164 12.02 -7.33 -2.04
CA LEU A 164 12.07 -6.45 -3.21
C LEU A 164 11.29 -5.15 -2.99
N GLY A 165 10.21 -5.22 -2.20
CA GLY A 165 9.43 -4.07 -1.78
C GLY A 165 10.24 -3.10 -0.93
N GLU A 166 10.93 -3.59 0.10
CA GLU A 166 11.84 -2.78 0.94
C GLU A 166 12.96 -2.15 0.09
N LEU A 167 13.54 -2.90 -0.86
CA LEU A 167 14.53 -2.38 -1.80
C LEU A 167 13.96 -1.25 -2.67
N THR A 168 12.75 -1.46 -3.19
CA THR A 168 12.07 -0.47 -4.04
C THR A 168 11.76 0.80 -3.26
N GLN A 169 11.32 0.66 -2.00
CA GLN A 169 11.11 1.80 -1.11
C GLN A 169 12.39 2.61 -0.93
N LYS A 170 13.46 1.94 -0.49
CA LYS A 170 14.75 2.56 -0.18
C LYS A 170 15.32 3.36 -1.36
N TYR A 171 15.25 2.82 -2.57
CA TYR A 171 15.93 3.41 -3.73
C TYR A 171 15.02 4.26 -4.62
N PHE A 172 13.72 4.02 -4.64
CA PHE A 172 12.82 4.66 -5.60
C PHE A 172 11.70 5.45 -4.94
N THR A 173 11.00 4.90 -3.95
CA THR A 173 9.75 5.53 -3.48
C THR A 173 9.88 6.37 -2.21
N THR A 174 10.98 6.28 -1.47
CA THR A 174 11.24 7.12 -0.28
C THR A 174 12.57 7.87 -0.37
N SER A 175 12.74 8.93 0.40
CA SER A 175 13.96 9.76 0.45
C SER A 175 14.21 10.26 1.87
N CYS A 176 15.35 9.91 2.47
CA CYS A 176 15.74 10.41 3.80
C CYS A 176 16.26 11.85 3.81
N ASP A 177 16.52 12.44 2.64
CA ASP A 177 16.91 13.84 2.53
C ASP A 177 15.71 14.72 2.91
N VAL A 178 15.50 14.96 4.21
CA VAL A 178 14.36 15.72 4.78
C VAL A 178 14.80 16.91 5.64
N GLU A 179 16.06 17.35 5.49
CA GLU A 179 16.65 18.40 6.32
C GLU A 179 15.85 19.71 6.28
N ASP A 180 15.41 20.09 5.08
CA ASP A 180 14.61 21.27 4.78
C ASP A 180 13.09 21.07 4.96
N LEU A 181 12.65 19.88 5.37
CA LEU A 181 11.22 19.56 5.53
C LEU A 181 10.73 19.96 6.92
N GLU A 182 9.59 20.63 6.97
CA GLU A 182 8.90 20.98 8.23
C GLU A 182 7.42 20.62 8.18
N ILE A 183 6.86 20.30 9.34
CA ILE A 183 5.41 20.04 9.51
C ILE A 183 4.73 21.37 9.86
N VAL A 184 3.88 21.86 8.96
CA VAL A 184 3.24 23.19 9.08
C VAL A 184 1.80 23.14 9.56
N GLY A 185 1.17 21.97 9.56
CA GLY A 185 -0.20 21.83 10.02
C GLY A 185 -0.71 20.40 10.05
N ILE A 186 -1.83 20.23 10.73
CA ILE A 186 -2.62 19.00 10.72
C ILE A 186 -4.07 19.37 10.45
N GLN A 187 -4.71 18.60 9.56
CA GLN A 187 -6.11 18.76 9.24
C GLN A 187 -6.78 17.39 9.37
N PRO A 188 -7.91 17.28 10.09
CA PRO A 188 -8.70 16.06 10.08
C PRO A 188 -9.22 15.82 8.66
N GLU A 189 -8.97 14.62 8.14
CA GLU A 189 -9.51 14.18 6.85
C GLU A 189 -10.84 13.47 7.12
N PHE A 190 -11.94 14.15 6.76
CA PHE A 190 -13.27 13.60 6.85
C PHE A 190 -13.65 12.99 5.50
N ARG A 191 -14.31 11.84 5.54
CA ARG A 191 -14.81 11.18 4.33
C ARG A 191 -15.91 12.05 3.70
N SER A 192 -15.65 12.67 2.55
CA SER A 192 -16.72 13.08 1.65
C SER A 192 -17.08 11.87 0.79
N GLU A 193 -18.32 11.38 0.87
CA GLU A 193 -19.13 10.72 -0.19
C GLU A 193 -20.30 9.87 0.43
N GLU A 194 -21.50 10.43 0.36
CA GLU A 194 -22.82 9.86 0.01
C GLU A 194 -23.38 8.51 0.58
N HIS A 195 -22.92 7.91 1.68
CA HIS A 195 -23.59 6.68 2.22
C HIS A 195 -24.02 6.70 3.71
N TYR A 196 -25.34 6.77 3.90
CA TYR A 196 -26.29 6.33 4.96
C TYR A 196 -25.95 6.30 6.47
N ASN A 197 -24.72 6.53 6.94
CA ASN A 197 -24.42 6.54 8.37
C ASN A 197 -23.97 7.93 8.84
N VAL A 198 -24.96 8.78 9.15
CA VAL A 198 -24.78 10.15 9.65
C VAL A 198 -23.83 10.22 10.85
N LEU A 199 -23.78 9.19 11.71
CA LEU A 199 -22.91 9.16 12.89
C LEU A 199 -21.41 8.97 12.56
N LEU A 200 -21.08 8.23 11.49
CA LEU A 200 -19.70 7.92 11.08
C LEU A 200 -19.04 9.05 10.29
N ASN A 201 -19.83 10.00 9.76
CA ASN A 201 -19.34 11.17 9.05
C ASN A 201 -18.67 12.21 9.97
N TYR A 202 -18.88 12.10 11.29
CA TYR A 202 -18.28 13.00 12.28
C TYR A 202 -16.96 12.49 12.88
N MET A 203 -16.50 11.28 12.52
CA MET A 203 -15.19 10.78 12.93
C MET A 203 -14.17 10.96 11.80
N PRO A 204 -13.01 11.60 12.07
CA PRO A 204 -11.92 11.62 11.09
C PRO A 204 -11.47 10.19 10.82
N GLN A 205 -11.48 9.76 9.56
CA GLN A 205 -10.94 8.44 9.18
C GLN A 205 -9.42 8.48 9.10
N GLY A 206 -8.86 9.69 9.04
CA GLY A 206 -7.45 9.94 9.14
C GLY A 206 -7.14 11.40 9.38
N TYR A 207 -5.86 11.70 9.38
CA TYR A 207 -5.33 13.04 9.54
C TYR A 207 -4.38 13.33 8.38
N PHE A 208 -4.57 14.47 7.73
CA PHE A 208 -3.64 15.01 6.77
C PHE A 208 -2.60 15.85 7.51
N ILE A 209 -1.33 15.44 7.43
CA ILE A 209 -0.19 16.15 7.98
C ILE A 209 0.41 16.97 6.83
N ARG A 210 0.31 18.29 6.94
CA ARG A 210 0.83 19.21 5.93
C ARG A 210 2.30 19.48 6.17
N THR A 211 3.07 19.47 5.09
CA THR A 211 4.52 19.68 5.09
C THR A 211 4.91 20.73 4.07
N GLU A 212 5.93 21.51 4.39
CA GLU A 212 6.53 22.48 3.47
C GLU A 212 8.05 22.37 3.52
N CYS A 213 8.72 22.70 2.40
CA CYS A 213 10.16 22.81 2.38
C CYS A 213 10.54 24.26 2.70
N ILE A 214 11.28 24.47 3.79
CA ILE A 214 11.87 25.77 4.09
C ILE A 214 13.04 25.96 3.15
N LYS A 215 12.98 26.99 2.28
CA LYS A 215 14.17 27.43 1.56
C LYS A 215 15.17 27.94 2.60
N LEU A 216 16.21 27.16 2.87
CA LEU A 216 17.39 27.66 3.56
C LEU A 216 17.95 28.81 2.72
N ILE A 217 17.74 30.04 3.18
CA ILE A 217 18.49 31.19 2.67
C ILE A 217 19.93 30.89 3.03
N ARG A 218 20.73 30.45 2.05
CA ARG A 218 22.19 30.37 2.22
C ARG A 218 22.69 31.80 2.19
N ASP A 219 23.08 32.30 3.36
CA ASP A 219 23.92 33.50 3.51
C ASP A 219 25.30 33.27 2.89
#